data_AF-A0A961RW69-F1
#
_entry.id   AF-A0A961RW69-F1
#
_cell.length_a   1.000
_cell.length_b   1.000
_cell.length_c   1.000
_cell.angle_alpha   90.00
_cell.angle_beta   90.00
_cell.angle_gamma   90.00
#
_symmetry.space_group_name_H-M   'P 1'
#
loop_
_entity.id
_entity.type
_entity.pdbx_description
1 polymer ?
#
loop_
_entity_poly.entity_id
_entity_poly.type
_entity_poly.pdbx_seq_one_letter_code
_entity_poly.pdbx_strand_id
1 'polypeptide(L)'
;AHIGGLYFQVIDTAGLEEAAGGTLESRMREQTEIAIAEADICLFLIDARAGLNPADKAFADILRRAGKPVIAVANKFEGKAGEPGYYDAFSLGFGQPVPLSAEHGIGFSDLHDAIVDAIGRERAYPDEEDEFGADDDLSEIEFPDGFDEDDDSVDITKPLRIAVVGRPNAGKSTLINQMIGQERLLTGPEAGITRDSIAVDWEWQGRPVRLFDTAGMRKKARVQEKLEKLSVADGLRAMQFAEVVIVLIDATIPFEKQDLQIADLIIREGRAPVIALNKWDLIDDRQEALAELLEKAERLLPQVKGLKVVPMSGMTGEGLARLMDAVFEVHKTWNRRIATARLNRWLDGVIYHHPPPAVAGRRIKIKYMTQVKARPPTFVVSCSRPEALPTSYERYLVNSLREEFKLWSVPIRMLMRKSDNPFSNRARKR
;
A
#
# COMPACT_ATOMS: atom_id res chain seq x y z
N ALA A 1 5.77 14.21 -11.37
CA ALA A 1 4.52 13.84 -10.67
C ALA A 1 4.57 12.35 -10.32
N HIS A 2 3.68 11.88 -9.46
CA HIS A 2 3.61 10.47 -9.08
C HIS A 2 2.20 10.05 -8.68
N ILE A 3 1.83 8.81 -8.99
CA ILE A 3 0.58 8.15 -8.57
C ILE A 3 0.92 6.67 -8.33
N GLY A 4 0.56 6.10 -7.18
CA GLY A 4 0.62 4.64 -6.96
C GLY A 4 2.00 3.96 -7.13
N GLY A 5 3.11 4.70 -7.07
CA GLY A 5 4.46 4.18 -7.34
C GLY A 5 4.96 4.46 -8.76
N LEU A 6 4.10 4.96 -9.67
CA LEU A 6 4.53 5.49 -10.95
C LEU A 6 5.20 6.84 -10.77
N TYR A 7 6.37 7.01 -11.38
CA TYR A 7 7.07 8.28 -11.47
C TYR A 7 7.06 8.73 -12.92
N PHE A 8 6.50 9.91 -13.16
CA PHE A 8 6.37 10.43 -14.52
C PHE A 8 6.48 11.94 -14.55
N GLN A 9 6.93 12.47 -15.68
CA GLN A 9 6.85 13.90 -15.97
C GLN A 9 5.45 14.22 -16.49
N VAL A 10 4.87 15.31 -16.00
CA VAL A 10 3.59 15.81 -16.50
C VAL A 10 3.89 17.04 -17.31
N ILE A 11 3.52 17.00 -18.58
CA ILE A 11 3.56 18.14 -19.47
C ILE A 11 2.14 18.71 -19.47
N ASP A 12 1.95 19.80 -18.74
CA ASP A 12 0.67 20.50 -18.76
C ASP A 12 0.61 21.38 -20.01
N THR A 13 -0.26 21.02 -20.95
CA THR A 13 -0.46 21.76 -22.19
C THR A 13 -1.13 23.12 -21.96
N ALA A 14 -1.77 23.34 -20.81
CA ALA A 14 -2.32 24.65 -20.39
C ALA A 14 -1.28 25.51 -19.64
N GLY A 15 -0.26 24.91 -19.01
CA GLY A 15 0.82 25.64 -18.32
C GLY A 15 1.91 26.22 -19.24
N LEU A 16 1.90 25.85 -20.52
CA LEU A 16 2.83 26.35 -21.55
C LEU A 16 2.34 27.65 -22.22
N GLU A 17 1.20 28.19 -21.76
CA GLU A 17 0.52 29.38 -22.28
C GLU A 17 1.30 30.70 -22.09
N GLU A 18 2.28 30.76 -21.18
CA GLU A 18 2.90 32.04 -20.76
C GLU A 18 4.20 32.44 -21.50
N ALA A 19 4.64 31.71 -22.54
CA ALA A 19 5.88 32.03 -23.27
C ALA A 19 5.67 32.48 -24.73
N ALA A 20 5.64 33.82 -24.91
CA ALA A 20 5.98 34.65 -26.08
C ALA A 20 5.45 34.31 -27.51
N GLY A 21 4.32 34.93 -27.90
CA GLY A 21 4.26 35.99 -28.94
C GLY A 21 3.89 35.65 -30.40
N GLY A 22 2.60 35.38 -30.74
CA GLY A 22 1.96 35.27 -32.08
C GLY A 22 0.56 34.61 -32.04
N THR A 23 -0.07 34.26 -33.18
CA THR A 23 -1.52 33.89 -33.20
C THR A 23 -1.85 32.64 -32.38
N LEU A 24 -2.76 32.81 -31.42
CA LEU A 24 -3.08 31.88 -30.33
C LEU A 24 -3.41 30.46 -30.83
N GLU A 25 -4.24 30.34 -31.88
CA GLU A 25 -4.75 29.05 -32.37
C GLU A 25 -3.70 28.22 -33.14
N SER A 26 -2.81 28.88 -33.91
CA SER A 26 -1.76 28.16 -34.65
C SER A 26 -0.65 27.66 -33.72
N ARG A 27 -0.41 28.38 -32.62
CA ARG A 27 0.62 28.06 -31.63
C ARG A 27 0.18 27.03 -30.62
N MET A 28 -1.07 27.14 -30.17
CA MET A 28 -1.73 26.11 -29.37
C MET A 28 -1.60 24.74 -30.05
N ARG A 29 -1.79 24.69 -31.36
CA ARG A 29 -1.68 23.47 -32.14
C ARG A 29 -0.25 22.94 -32.25
N GLU A 30 0.70 23.80 -32.62
CA GLU A 30 2.12 23.39 -32.78
C GLU A 30 2.75 22.93 -31.45
N GLN A 31 2.46 23.63 -30.35
CA GLN A 31 2.96 23.26 -29.02
C GLN A 31 2.28 22.02 -28.44
N THR A 32 0.97 21.85 -28.68
CA THR A 32 0.27 20.62 -28.30
C THR A 32 0.78 19.44 -29.12
N GLU A 33 1.05 19.62 -30.42
CA GLU A 33 1.63 18.58 -31.27
C GLU A 33 3.06 18.20 -30.82
N ILE A 34 3.88 19.15 -30.38
CA ILE A 34 5.20 18.88 -29.78
C ILE A 34 5.06 18.13 -28.45
N ALA A 35 4.20 18.59 -27.55
CA ALA A 35 3.96 17.92 -26.26
C ALA A 35 3.43 16.50 -26.47
N ILE A 36 2.52 16.31 -27.42
CA ILE A 36 2.05 14.98 -27.82
C ILE A 36 3.21 14.17 -28.38
N ALA A 37 4.08 14.73 -29.23
CA ALA A 37 5.22 14.02 -29.82
C ALA A 37 6.29 13.60 -28.78
N GLU A 38 6.44 14.33 -27.68
CA GLU A 38 7.36 14.00 -26.58
C GLU A 38 6.73 13.05 -25.54
N ALA A 39 5.41 13.10 -25.34
CA ALA A 39 4.74 12.33 -24.30
C ALA A 39 4.69 10.83 -24.60
N ASP A 40 4.87 9.98 -23.61
CA ASP A 40 4.73 8.52 -23.80
C ASP A 40 3.27 8.05 -23.77
N ILE A 41 2.42 8.85 -23.12
CA ILE A 41 0.99 8.66 -22.98
C ILE A 41 0.29 10.01 -22.88
N CYS A 42 -0.94 10.11 -23.39
CA CYS A 42 -1.75 11.32 -23.29
C CYS A 42 -2.97 11.09 -22.39
N LEU A 43 -3.19 12.00 -21.44
CA LEU A 43 -4.42 12.03 -20.64
C LEU A 43 -5.38 13.06 -21.25
N PHE A 44 -6.52 12.61 -21.76
CA PHE A 44 -7.56 13.46 -22.30
C PHE A 44 -8.57 13.82 -21.22
N LEU A 45 -8.35 14.95 -20.55
CA LEU A 45 -9.19 15.41 -19.45
C LEU A 45 -10.46 16.11 -19.96
N ILE A 46 -11.62 15.70 -19.42
CA ILE A 46 -12.90 16.38 -19.61
C ILE A 46 -13.53 16.72 -18.25
N ASP A 47 -14.42 17.70 -18.23
CA ASP A 47 -15.25 18.00 -17.05
C ASP A 47 -16.53 17.16 -17.09
N ALA A 48 -16.64 16.18 -16.19
CA ALA A 48 -17.77 15.25 -16.11
C ALA A 48 -19.11 15.95 -15.82
N ARG A 49 -19.11 17.14 -15.22
CA ARG A 49 -20.33 17.91 -14.93
C ARG A 49 -20.78 18.74 -16.14
N ALA A 50 -19.81 19.22 -16.92
CA ALA A 50 -20.09 20.04 -18.11
C ALA A 50 -20.38 19.19 -19.36
N GLY A 51 -19.87 17.96 -19.41
CA GLY A 51 -19.95 17.09 -20.58
C GLY A 51 -18.96 17.51 -21.68
N LEU A 52 -19.09 16.92 -22.88
CA LEU A 52 -18.19 17.19 -23.99
C LEU A 52 -18.48 18.54 -24.68
N ASN A 53 -17.45 19.32 -24.91
CA ASN A 53 -17.44 20.51 -25.75
C ASN A 53 -17.22 20.12 -27.22
N PRO A 54 -17.81 20.83 -28.20
CA PRO A 54 -17.44 20.73 -29.61
C PRO A 54 -15.93 20.70 -29.92
N ALA A 55 -15.11 21.42 -29.16
CA ALA A 55 -13.66 21.43 -29.32
C ALA A 55 -12.99 20.08 -28.96
N ASP A 56 -13.58 19.29 -28.04
CA ASP A 56 -13.00 18.05 -27.53
C ASP A 56 -12.89 16.98 -28.62
N LYS A 57 -13.86 16.94 -29.55
CA LYS A 57 -13.84 16.02 -30.69
C LYS A 57 -12.67 16.31 -31.63
N ALA A 58 -12.35 17.58 -31.85
CA ALA A 58 -11.24 17.97 -32.70
C ALA A 58 -9.89 17.60 -32.08
N PHE A 59 -9.72 17.77 -30.76
CA PHE A 59 -8.52 17.34 -30.05
C PHE A 59 -8.39 15.81 -29.97
N ALA A 60 -9.51 15.11 -29.78
CA ALA A 60 -9.52 13.64 -29.82
C ALA A 60 -9.06 13.10 -31.18
N ASP A 61 -9.46 13.73 -32.28
CA ASP A 61 -8.97 13.39 -33.62
C ASP A 61 -7.46 13.60 -33.80
N ILE A 62 -6.90 14.66 -33.20
CA ILE A 62 -5.45 14.92 -33.22
C ILE A 62 -4.71 13.82 -32.48
N LEU A 63 -5.17 13.47 -31.27
CA LEU A 63 -4.55 12.41 -30.46
C LEU A 63 -4.64 11.03 -31.12
N ARG A 64 -5.77 10.71 -31.78
CA ARG A 64 -5.90 9.47 -32.56
C ARG A 64 -4.88 9.37 -33.69
N ARG A 65 -4.58 10.48 -34.38
CA ARG A 65 -3.59 10.51 -35.47
C ARG A 65 -2.16 10.43 -34.97
N ALA A 66 -1.89 10.82 -33.73
CA ALA A 66 -0.56 10.77 -33.13
C ALA A 66 -0.10 9.33 -32.84
N GLY A 67 -1.01 8.35 -32.79
CA GLY A 67 -0.67 6.94 -32.62
C GLY A 67 -0.13 6.57 -31.24
N LYS A 68 -0.36 7.43 -30.23
CA LYS A 68 0.07 7.22 -28.85
C LYS A 68 -1.07 6.67 -27.99
N PRO A 69 -0.79 5.98 -26.87
CA PRO A 69 -1.82 5.61 -25.91
C PRO A 69 -2.53 6.85 -25.37
N VAL A 70 -3.86 6.82 -25.33
CA VAL A 70 -4.70 7.93 -24.84
C VAL A 70 -5.67 7.39 -23.81
N ILE A 71 -5.74 8.03 -22.64
CA ILE A 71 -6.71 7.71 -21.59
C ILE A 71 -7.68 8.87 -21.47
N ALA A 72 -8.98 8.60 -21.64
CA ALA A 72 -10.01 9.59 -21.33
C ALA A 72 -10.21 9.68 -19.82
N VAL A 73 -10.19 10.89 -19.25
CA VAL A 73 -10.38 11.12 -17.82
C VAL A 73 -11.56 12.07 -17.61
N ALA A 74 -12.62 11.56 -17.01
CA ALA A 74 -13.80 12.34 -16.64
C ALA A 74 -13.60 12.94 -15.24
N ASN A 75 -13.02 14.14 -15.18
CA ASN A 75 -12.71 14.84 -13.94
C ASN A 75 -13.97 15.51 -13.32
N LYS A 76 -13.97 15.77 -12.01
CA LYS A 76 -15.11 16.24 -11.21
C LYS A 76 -16.28 15.25 -11.14
N PHE A 77 -15.99 13.96 -11.24
CA PHE A 77 -16.97 12.88 -11.10
C PHE A 77 -17.34 12.67 -9.63
N GLU A 78 -18.44 13.28 -9.20
CA GLU A 78 -18.91 13.26 -7.81
C GLU A 78 -20.38 12.80 -7.74
N GLY A 79 -20.56 11.48 -7.79
CA GLY A 79 -21.87 10.85 -7.81
C GLY A 79 -22.66 11.16 -9.09
N LYS A 80 -23.99 11.24 -8.97
CA LYS A 80 -24.90 11.31 -10.13
C LYS A 80 -24.71 12.54 -11.03
N ALA A 81 -24.14 13.63 -10.50
CA ALA A 81 -23.93 14.85 -11.28
C ALA A 81 -22.85 14.71 -12.36
N GLY A 82 -21.94 13.74 -12.24
CA GLY A 82 -20.89 13.46 -13.23
C GLY A 82 -21.22 12.35 -14.23
N GLU A 83 -22.32 11.62 -14.02
CA GLU A 83 -22.72 10.50 -14.90
C GLU A 83 -22.88 10.92 -16.38
N PRO A 84 -23.52 12.06 -16.72
CA PRO A 84 -23.68 12.45 -18.11
C PRO A 84 -22.35 12.64 -18.84
N GLY A 85 -21.41 13.42 -18.28
CA GLY A 85 -20.12 13.65 -18.92
C GLY A 85 -19.23 12.41 -18.94
N TYR A 86 -19.34 11.52 -17.95
CA TYR A 86 -18.69 10.21 -17.98
C TYR A 86 -19.17 9.34 -19.15
N TYR A 87 -20.50 9.26 -19.37
CA TYR A 87 -21.03 8.50 -20.50
C TYR A 87 -20.73 9.14 -21.85
N ASP A 88 -20.72 10.47 -21.94
CA ASP A 88 -20.35 11.18 -23.16
C ASP A 88 -18.90 10.90 -23.56
N ALA A 89 -17.98 10.73 -22.60
CA ALA A 89 -16.56 10.45 -22.83
C ALA A 89 -16.33 9.17 -23.67
N PHE A 90 -17.22 8.17 -23.59
CA PHE A 90 -17.12 6.98 -24.43
C PHE A 90 -17.20 7.31 -25.93
N SER A 91 -17.89 8.39 -26.31
CA SER A 91 -17.99 8.82 -27.71
C SER A 91 -16.66 9.32 -28.29
N LEU A 92 -15.66 9.60 -27.45
CA LEU A 92 -14.30 9.95 -27.87
C LEU A 92 -13.52 8.74 -28.41
N GLY A 93 -13.95 7.51 -28.09
CA GLY A 93 -13.36 6.29 -28.66
C GLY A 93 -11.99 5.91 -28.09
N PHE A 94 -11.67 6.36 -26.87
CA PHE A 94 -10.43 6.01 -26.15
C PHE A 94 -10.61 4.85 -25.15
N GLY A 95 -11.66 4.04 -25.33
CA GLY A 95 -11.98 2.96 -24.40
C GLY A 95 -12.79 3.43 -23.19
N GLN A 96 -12.62 2.75 -22.06
CA GLN A 96 -13.32 3.09 -20.82
C GLN A 96 -12.72 4.37 -20.20
N PRO A 97 -13.50 5.44 -20.01
CA PRO A 97 -13.03 6.65 -19.37
C PRO A 97 -12.80 6.40 -17.87
N VAL A 98 -11.79 7.05 -17.31
CA VAL A 98 -11.47 7.00 -15.88
C VAL A 98 -12.30 8.07 -15.15
N PRO A 99 -13.19 7.69 -14.21
CA PRO A 99 -13.92 8.66 -13.40
C PRO A 99 -12.98 9.21 -12.31
N LEU A 100 -12.75 10.53 -12.30
CA LEU A 100 -11.82 11.17 -11.38
C LEU A 100 -12.48 12.35 -10.66
N SER A 101 -12.19 12.53 -9.37
CA SER A 101 -12.34 13.83 -8.71
C SER A 101 -10.99 14.25 -8.15
N ALA A 102 -10.30 15.12 -8.88
CA ALA A 102 -8.98 15.63 -8.49
C ALA A 102 -9.02 16.37 -7.13
N GLU A 103 -10.10 17.11 -6.86
CA GLU A 103 -10.28 17.88 -5.63
C GLU A 103 -10.46 16.99 -4.38
N HIS A 104 -11.07 15.82 -4.55
CA HIS A 104 -11.36 14.89 -3.45
C HIS A 104 -10.44 13.67 -3.42
N GLY A 105 -9.49 13.56 -4.37
CA GLY A 105 -8.54 12.45 -4.44
C GLY A 105 -9.18 11.11 -4.84
N ILE A 106 -10.31 11.13 -5.55
CA ILE A 106 -11.06 9.93 -5.95
C ILE A 106 -10.68 9.56 -7.39
N GLY A 107 -10.57 8.26 -7.69
CA GLY A 107 -10.32 7.75 -9.04
C GLY A 107 -8.85 7.73 -9.47
N PHE A 108 -7.92 8.15 -8.59
CA PHE A 108 -6.49 8.09 -8.89
C PHE A 108 -5.95 6.66 -8.93
N SER A 109 -6.59 5.70 -8.24
CA SER A 109 -6.27 4.27 -8.42
C SER A 109 -6.66 3.80 -9.82
N ASP A 110 -7.87 4.13 -10.25
CA ASP A 110 -8.34 3.78 -11.59
C ASP A 110 -7.49 4.47 -12.68
N LEU A 111 -7.03 5.70 -12.43
CA LEU A 111 -6.09 6.40 -13.32
C LEU A 111 -4.71 5.76 -13.34
N HIS A 112 -4.21 5.32 -12.19
CA HIS A 112 -2.95 4.59 -12.07
C HIS A 112 -3.00 3.32 -12.92
N ASP A 113 -4.03 2.51 -12.71
CA ASP A 113 -4.19 1.22 -13.38
C ASP A 113 -4.31 1.43 -14.89
N ALA A 114 -5.12 2.41 -15.31
CA ALA A 114 -5.22 2.78 -16.73
C ALA A 114 -3.88 3.22 -17.36
N ILE A 115 -3.03 3.94 -16.62
CA ILE A 115 -1.69 4.34 -17.10
C ILE A 115 -0.78 3.12 -17.25
N VAL A 116 -0.75 2.23 -16.25
CA VAL A 116 0.04 0.98 -16.29
C VAL A 116 -0.37 0.13 -17.49
N ASP A 117 -1.67 -0.07 -17.66
CA ASP A 117 -2.24 -0.85 -18.78
C ASP A 117 -1.85 -0.27 -20.14
N ALA A 118 -1.81 1.06 -20.25
CA ALA A 118 -1.57 1.75 -21.50
C ALA A 118 -0.09 1.79 -21.93
N ILE A 119 0.86 1.93 -20.99
CA ILE A 119 2.30 2.00 -21.32
C ILE A 119 3.04 0.67 -21.11
N GLY A 120 2.40 -0.30 -20.46
CA GLY A 120 3.00 -1.57 -20.08
C GLY A 120 3.83 -1.45 -18.79
N ARG A 121 3.82 -2.54 -18.01
CA ARG A 121 4.44 -2.60 -16.69
C ARG A 121 5.96 -2.37 -16.71
N GLU A 122 6.65 -2.92 -17.70
CA GLU A 122 8.10 -2.76 -17.88
C GLU A 122 8.52 -1.29 -18.02
N ARG A 123 7.69 -0.49 -18.72
CA ARG A 123 7.97 0.93 -18.93
C ARG A 123 7.50 1.80 -17.76
N ALA A 124 6.43 1.39 -17.10
CA ALA A 124 5.92 2.03 -15.89
C ALA A 124 6.93 1.98 -14.73
N TYR A 125 7.81 0.97 -14.71
CA TYR A 125 8.72 0.67 -13.62
C TYR A 125 10.09 0.15 -14.14
N PRO A 126 10.92 1.01 -14.74
CA PRO A 126 12.12 0.60 -15.49
C PRO A 126 13.31 0.12 -14.63
N ASP A 127 13.29 0.31 -13.30
CA ASP A 127 14.39 -0.04 -12.39
C ASP A 127 14.10 -1.29 -11.51
N GLU A 128 13.07 -2.06 -11.84
CA GLU A 128 12.67 -3.27 -11.10
C GLU A 128 12.82 -4.55 -11.96
N GLU A 129 13.97 -4.71 -12.64
CA GLU A 129 14.39 -6.08 -13.00
C GLU A 129 14.64 -6.83 -11.68
N ASP A 130 13.89 -7.91 -11.47
CA ASP A 130 13.78 -8.72 -10.25
C ASP A 130 12.92 -8.17 -9.10
N GLU A 131 11.63 -7.82 -9.32
CA GLU A 131 10.57 -8.04 -8.30
C GLU A 131 9.10 -7.79 -8.77
N PHE A 132 8.67 -8.16 -9.99
CA PHE A 132 7.27 -7.93 -10.38
C PHE A 132 6.26 -9.03 -10.00
N GLY A 133 5.05 -8.58 -9.64
CA GLY A 133 3.84 -9.37 -9.70
C GLY A 133 2.65 -8.74 -8.99
N ALA A 134 1.92 -7.83 -9.65
CA ALA A 134 0.62 -7.36 -9.15
C ALA A 134 -0.25 -6.80 -10.28
N ASP A 135 -0.90 -7.66 -11.06
CA ASP A 135 -2.17 -7.32 -11.71
C ASP A 135 -3.28 -8.10 -11.01
N ASP A 136 -4.31 -7.36 -10.61
CA ASP A 136 -5.56 -7.85 -10.03
C ASP A 136 -6.56 -8.20 -11.17
N ASP A 137 -6.10 -8.95 -12.17
CA ASP A 137 -6.94 -9.95 -12.82
C ASP A 137 -6.45 -11.33 -12.38
N LEU A 138 -7.06 -11.84 -11.31
CA LEU A 138 -6.75 -13.15 -10.74
C LEU A 138 -6.91 -14.29 -11.75
N SER A 139 -7.51 -14.07 -12.93
CA SER A 139 -7.66 -15.08 -13.97
C SER A 139 -6.40 -15.32 -14.82
N GLU A 140 -5.47 -14.35 -14.90
CA GLU A 140 -4.26 -14.42 -15.76
C GLU A 140 -2.92 -14.45 -14.99
N ILE A 141 -2.93 -14.82 -13.70
CA ILE A 141 -1.67 -15.07 -12.98
C ILE A 141 -1.00 -16.33 -13.57
N GLU A 142 0.04 -16.13 -14.39
CA GLU A 142 1.06 -17.16 -14.62
C GLU A 142 1.80 -17.39 -13.31
N PHE A 143 1.75 -18.64 -12.83
CA PHE A 143 2.43 -19.04 -11.60
C PHE A 143 3.91 -19.20 -11.92
N PRO A 144 4.82 -18.45 -11.26
CA PRO A 144 6.24 -18.70 -11.42
C PRO A 144 6.55 -20.12 -10.96
N ASP A 145 7.15 -20.91 -11.85
CA ASP A 145 7.61 -22.26 -11.57
C ASP A 145 8.83 -22.20 -10.64
N GLY A 146 8.57 -22.22 -9.33
CA GLY A 146 9.61 -22.35 -8.31
C GLY A 146 10.42 -21.07 -8.09
N PHE A 147 10.41 -20.60 -6.85
CA PHE A 147 11.43 -19.68 -6.37
C PHE A 147 12.47 -20.51 -5.62
N ASP A 148 13.75 -20.28 -5.89
CA ASP A 148 14.84 -20.88 -5.13
C ASP A 148 14.80 -20.39 -3.67
N GLU A 149 15.01 -21.29 -2.71
CA GLU A 149 14.92 -21.02 -1.27
C GLU A 149 16.01 -20.04 -0.75
N ASP A 150 16.93 -19.60 -1.61
CA ASP A 150 18.15 -18.88 -1.23
C ASP A 150 18.14 -17.36 -1.50
N ASP A 151 17.08 -16.78 -2.10
CA ASP A 151 16.97 -15.33 -2.34
C ASP A 151 16.01 -14.61 -1.36
N ASP A 152 16.05 -15.01 -0.10
CA ASP A 152 15.24 -14.45 1.00
C ASP A 152 15.97 -13.30 1.74
N SER A 153 17.12 -12.83 1.24
CA SER A 153 17.86 -11.77 1.91
C SER A 153 17.20 -10.43 1.64
N VAL A 154 16.46 -9.92 2.64
CA VAL A 154 16.10 -8.50 2.69
C VAL A 154 17.34 -7.70 2.36
N ASP A 155 17.30 -6.92 1.27
CA ASP A 155 18.40 -6.07 0.87
C ASP A 155 18.70 -5.09 2.01
N ILE A 156 19.76 -5.39 2.77
CA ILE A 156 20.18 -4.61 3.93
C ILE A 156 20.81 -3.28 3.52
N THR A 157 21.10 -3.09 2.22
CA THR A 157 21.66 -1.84 1.69
C THR A 157 20.58 -0.79 1.46
N LYS A 158 19.33 -1.20 1.24
CA LYS A 158 18.18 -0.30 1.12
C LYS A 158 17.68 0.15 2.51
N PRO A 159 17.34 1.44 2.67
CA PRO A 159 16.86 1.94 3.95
C PRO A 159 15.53 1.31 4.33
N LEU A 160 15.44 0.74 5.53
CA LEU A 160 14.18 0.28 6.10
C LEU A 160 13.25 1.48 6.30
N ARG A 161 12.06 1.44 5.72
CA ARG A 161 11.10 2.53 5.81
C ARG A 161 10.17 2.33 7.01
N ILE A 162 10.26 3.22 7.99
CA ILE A 162 9.43 3.16 9.20
C ILE A 162 8.58 4.42 9.36
N ALA A 163 7.47 4.30 10.08
CA ALA A 163 6.68 5.44 10.57
C ALA A 163 6.34 5.26 12.05
N VAL A 164 6.24 6.37 12.79
CA VAL A 164 5.78 6.38 14.19
C VAL A 164 4.42 7.06 14.24
N VAL A 165 3.39 6.30 14.58
CA VAL A 165 2.00 6.75 14.70
C VAL A 165 1.50 6.53 16.12
N GLY A 166 0.41 7.18 16.48
CA GLY A 166 -0.19 7.05 17.81
C GLY A 166 -1.05 8.26 18.14
N ARG A 167 -1.82 8.16 19.22
CA ARG A 167 -2.68 9.24 19.69
C ARG A 167 -1.93 10.54 20.01
N PRO A 168 -2.62 11.69 20.07
CA PRO A 168 -2.06 12.91 20.66
C PRO A 168 -1.45 12.62 22.04
N ASN A 169 -0.33 13.26 22.35
CA ASN A 169 0.37 13.14 23.65
C ASN A 169 0.91 11.75 24.05
N ALA A 170 0.86 10.76 23.15
CA ALA A 170 1.50 9.45 23.36
C ALA A 170 3.04 9.51 23.42
N GLY A 171 3.64 10.68 23.17
CA GLY A 171 5.10 10.91 23.25
C GLY A 171 5.87 10.69 21.95
N LYS A 172 5.21 10.76 20.79
CA LYS A 172 5.81 10.56 19.46
C LYS A 172 7.03 11.45 19.22
N SER A 173 6.89 12.75 19.46
CA SER A 173 7.98 13.72 19.24
C SER A 173 9.18 13.46 20.15
N THR A 174 8.92 13.07 21.39
CA THR A 174 9.98 12.70 22.35
C THR A 174 10.73 11.46 21.87
N LEU A 175 10.02 10.39 21.46
CA LEU A 175 10.64 9.18 20.91
C LEU A 175 11.48 9.48 19.67
N ILE A 176 10.93 10.20 18.69
CA ILE A 176 11.66 10.50 17.44
C ILE A 176 12.93 11.30 17.72
N ASN A 177 12.86 12.31 18.60
CA ASN A 177 14.05 13.06 19.00
C ASN A 177 15.08 12.18 19.71
N GLN A 178 14.62 11.23 20.52
CA GLN A 178 15.49 10.26 21.20
C GLN A 178 16.17 9.32 20.19
N MET A 179 15.43 8.84 19.18
CA MET A 179 15.96 7.99 18.10
C MET A 179 17.05 8.73 17.30
N ILE A 180 16.79 9.98 16.91
CA ILE A 180 17.75 10.81 16.17
C ILE A 180 18.95 11.20 17.05
N GLY A 181 18.75 11.32 18.37
CA GLY A 181 19.75 11.76 19.32
C GLY A 181 20.83 10.73 19.64
N GLN A 182 20.56 9.41 19.52
CA GLN A 182 21.48 8.35 19.93
C GLN A 182 22.56 7.97 18.89
N GLU A 183 22.33 8.20 17.60
CA GLU A 183 23.27 7.80 16.53
C GLU A 183 23.43 8.90 15.48
N ARG A 184 24.09 10.01 15.85
CA ARG A 184 24.40 11.10 14.92
C ARG A 184 25.40 10.66 13.84
N LEU A 185 24.87 10.14 12.74
CA LEU A 185 25.37 10.37 11.38
C LEU A 185 24.17 10.82 10.53
N LEU A 186 23.74 12.07 10.76
CA LEU A 186 22.88 12.77 9.82
C LEU A 186 23.69 12.94 8.53
N THR A 187 23.45 12.11 7.51
CA THR A 187 23.84 12.45 6.15
C THR A 187 23.04 13.70 5.78
N GLY A 188 23.74 14.83 5.66
CA GLY A 188 23.13 16.14 5.47
C GLY A 188 22.33 16.26 4.16
N PRO A 189 21.41 17.24 4.06
CA PRO A 189 20.43 17.34 3.00
C PRO A 189 21.05 17.97 1.74
N GLU A 190 20.77 17.42 0.56
CA GLU A 190 20.78 18.24 -0.65
C GLU A 190 19.62 19.23 -0.57
N ALA A 191 19.96 20.51 -0.56
CA ALA A 191 18.99 21.60 -0.54
C ALA A 191 18.23 21.64 -1.87
N GLY A 192 17.02 21.08 -1.90
CA GLY A 192 16.21 21.09 -3.11
C GLY A 192 14.86 20.36 -2.97
N ILE A 193 13.86 21.07 -2.44
CA ILE A 193 12.42 20.98 -2.77
C ILE A 193 11.77 19.59 -2.96
N THR A 194 10.89 19.19 -2.02
CA THR A 194 9.50 18.80 -2.32
C THR A 194 8.62 19.01 -1.09
N ARG A 195 7.35 19.33 -1.31
CA ARG A 195 6.49 20.07 -0.38
C ARG A 195 5.61 19.19 0.54
N ASP A 196 5.89 17.89 0.66
CA ASP A 196 5.06 16.96 1.44
C ASP A 196 5.88 15.82 2.08
N SER A 197 5.77 15.69 3.42
CA SER A 197 6.47 14.75 4.32
C SER A 197 8.01 14.84 4.39
N ILE A 198 8.53 15.17 5.57
CA ILE A 198 9.99 15.25 5.83
C ILE A 198 10.44 13.86 6.26
N ALA A 199 11.12 13.13 5.38
CA ALA A 199 11.81 11.89 5.75
C ALA A 199 13.09 12.21 6.52
N VAL A 200 13.43 11.36 7.49
CA VAL A 200 14.69 11.45 8.25
C VAL A 200 15.44 10.14 8.07
N ASP A 201 16.66 10.24 7.55
CA ASP A 201 17.56 9.11 7.33
C ASP A 201 18.60 9.03 8.45
N TRP A 202 18.83 7.82 8.95
CA TRP A 202 19.94 7.49 9.86
C TRP A 202 20.36 6.03 9.67
N GLU A 203 21.40 5.62 10.39
CA GLU A 203 21.90 4.26 10.40
C GLU A 203 21.77 3.70 11.82
N TRP A 204 21.18 2.51 11.95
CA TRP A 204 21.05 1.80 13.23
C TRP A 204 21.80 0.47 13.16
N GLN A 205 22.85 0.31 13.97
CA GLN A 205 23.71 -0.89 13.99
C GLN A 205 24.18 -1.35 12.60
N GLY A 206 24.61 -0.44 11.72
CA GLY A 206 25.05 -0.81 10.38
C GLY A 206 23.94 -0.83 9.32
N ARG A 207 22.68 -0.66 9.72
CA ARG A 207 21.52 -0.76 8.82
C ARG A 207 20.89 0.60 8.55
N PRO A 208 20.74 1.02 7.28
CA PRO A 208 20.07 2.27 6.95
C PRO A 208 18.59 2.20 7.30
N VAL A 209 18.06 3.27 7.90
CA VAL A 209 16.66 3.42 8.29
C VAL A 209 16.17 4.80 7.86
N ARG A 210 14.95 4.83 7.31
CA ARG A 210 14.24 6.03 6.89
C ARG A 210 12.94 6.17 7.67
N LEU A 211 12.80 7.24 8.44
CA LEU A 211 11.59 7.57 9.19
C LEU A 211 10.73 8.54 8.38
N PHE A 212 9.51 8.13 8.06
CA PHE A 212 8.49 8.99 7.49
C PHE A 212 7.68 9.65 8.61
N ASP A 213 7.75 10.99 8.69
CA ASP A 213 7.05 11.76 9.70
C ASP A 213 5.58 12.02 9.32
N THR A 214 4.69 11.72 10.27
CA THR A 214 3.23 11.84 10.20
C THR A 214 2.68 13.24 10.46
N ALA A 215 3.49 14.28 10.70
CA ALA A 215 3.09 15.70 10.64
C ALA A 215 4.17 16.62 11.24
N GLY A 216 4.90 17.35 10.38
CA GLY A 216 5.29 18.73 10.66
C GLY A 216 6.04 19.01 11.97
N MET A 217 6.96 18.12 12.38
CA MET A 217 7.64 18.30 13.67
C MET A 217 8.62 19.49 13.72
N ARG A 218 9.14 19.98 12.58
CA ARG A 218 9.94 21.23 12.57
C ARG A 218 9.10 22.50 12.77
N LYS A 219 7.80 22.50 12.45
CA LYS A 219 6.93 23.68 12.66
C LYS A 219 6.44 23.82 14.11
N LYS A 220 6.46 22.75 14.90
CA LYS A 220 5.88 22.71 16.25
C LYS A 220 6.75 23.27 17.38
N ALA A 221 8.00 23.66 17.12
CA ALA A 221 8.79 24.43 18.09
C ALA A 221 8.26 25.87 18.31
N ARG A 222 7.27 26.34 17.53
CA ARG A 222 6.84 27.75 17.57
C ARG A 222 5.33 28.05 17.63
N VAL A 223 4.42 27.07 17.67
CA VAL A 223 2.98 27.40 17.70
C VAL A 223 2.21 26.46 18.61
N GLN A 224 1.84 26.97 19.78
CA GLN A 224 0.91 26.36 20.73
C GLN A 224 -0.54 26.34 20.19
N GLU A 225 -1.24 25.24 20.49
CA GLU A 225 -2.67 25.13 20.81
C GLU A 225 -3.79 25.23 19.74
N LYS A 226 -3.54 25.43 18.43
CA LYS A 226 -4.66 25.56 17.45
C LYS A 226 -4.73 24.60 16.26
N LEU A 227 -4.02 23.47 16.27
CA LEU A 227 -3.97 22.54 15.13
C LEU A 227 -4.21 21.07 15.50
N GLU A 228 -5.32 20.78 16.19
CA GLU A 228 -5.62 19.41 16.64
C GLU A 228 -6.51 18.62 15.67
N LYS A 229 -7.06 19.25 14.62
CA LYS A 229 -7.89 18.58 13.60
C LYS A 229 -7.15 18.09 12.36
N LEU A 230 -5.85 18.36 12.22
CA LEU A 230 -5.04 17.93 11.06
C LEU A 230 -4.24 16.63 11.31
N SER A 231 -4.28 16.06 12.52
CA SER A 231 -3.32 15.01 12.92
C SER A 231 -3.69 13.56 12.54
N VAL A 232 -4.77 13.31 11.79
CA VAL A 232 -5.15 11.96 11.33
C VAL A 232 -4.79 11.75 9.85
N ALA A 233 -5.03 12.75 9.00
CA ALA A 233 -4.72 12.71 7.57
C ALA A 233 -3.20 12.65 7.29
N ASP A 234 -2.40 13.31 8.11
CA ASP A 234 -0.94 13.27 7.97
C ASP A 234 -0.35 11.92 8.48
N GLY A 235 -1.03 11.28 9.44
CA GLY A 235 -0.75 9.90 9.87
C GLY A 235 -0.98 8.87 8.77
N LEU A 236 -2.08 9.03 8.03
CA LEU A 236 -2.41 8.23 6.85
C LEU A 236 -1.34 8.30 5.76
N ARG A 237 -0.83 9.50 5.46
CA ARG A 237 0.19 9.69 4.42
C ARG A 237 1.50 8.98 4.77
N ALA A 238 1.99 9.09 6.00
CA ALA A 238 3.23 8.41 6.38
C ALA A 238 3.11 6.87 6.35
N MET A 239 1.93 6.32 6.63
CA MET A 239 1.70 4.87 6.53
C MET A 239 1.80 4.33 5.10
N GLN A 240 1.52 5.13 4.07
CA GLN A 240 1.63 4.70 2.68
C GLN A 240 3.09 4.42 2.26
N PHE A 241 4.05 5.07 2.90
CA PHE A 241 5.48 4.95 2.57
C PHE A 241 6.25 4.01 3.52
N ALA A 242 5.69 3.70 4.69
CA ALA A 242 6.33 2.85 5.68
C ALA A 242 6.10 1.35 5.40
N GLU A 243 7.11 0.54 5.66
CA GLU A 243 7.02 -0.93 5.66
C GLU A 243 6.63 -1.41 7.05
N VAL A 244 7.29 -0.87 8.08
CA VAL A 244 7.00 -1.12 9.49
C VAL A 244 6.43 0.13 10.14
N VAL A 245 5.31 -0.02 10.85
CA VAL A 245 4.66 1.10 11.54
C VAL A 245 4.70 0.85 13.05
N ILE A 246 5.39 1.74 13.76
CA ILE A 246 5.46 1.75 15.22
C ILE A 246 4.23 2.47 15.76
N VAL A 247 3.36 1.72 16.42
CA VAL A 247 2.18 2.24 17.12
C VAL A 247 2.58 2.57 18.54
N LEU A 248 2.77 3.86 18.81
CA LEU A 248 3.12 4.37 20.11
C LEU A 248 1.86 4.51 20.97
N ILE A 249 1.77 3.69 22.01
CA ILE A 249 0.67 3.67 22.98
C ILE A 249 1.19 4.17 24.33
N ASP A 250 0.44 5.04 24.98
CA ASP A 250 0.73 5.45 26.36
C ASP A 250 0.43 4.29 27.31
N ALA A 251 1.45 3.79 28.01
CA ALA A 251 1.30 2.67 28.95
C ALA A 251 0.39 2.98 30.15
N THR A 252 0.24 4.27 30.49
CA THR A 252 -0.61 4.69 31.61
C THR A 252 -2.10 4.68 31.27
N ILE A 253 -2.43 4.81 29.98
CA ILE A 253 -3.82 4.80 29.47
C ILE A 253 -3.86 4.04 28.14
N PRO A 254 -3.62 2.71 28.14
CA PRO A 254 -3.35 1.96 26.92
C PRO A 254 -4.63 1.46 26.22
N PHE A 255 -4.53 1.22 24.91
CA PHE A 255 -5.60 0.64 24.07
C PHE A 255 -6.91 1.44 24.04
N GLU A 256 -6.80 2.77 24.01
CA GLU A 256 -7.96 3.64 23.78
C GLU A 256 -8.53 3.44 22.37
N LYS A 257 -9.77 3.91 22.16
CA LYS A 257 -10.48 3.73 20.88
C LYS A 257 -9.65 4.17 19.67
N GLN A 258 -8.93 5.28 19.77
CA GLN A 258 -8.11 5.80 18.68
C GLN A 258 -6.82 4.98 18.47
N ASP A 259 -6.24 4.36 19.51
CA ASP A 259 -5.10 3.43 19.35
C ASP A 259 -5.53 2.22 18.50
N LEU A 260 -6.69 1.65 18.84
CA LEU A 260 -7.25 0.49 18.13
C LEU A 260 -7.62 0.83 16.68
N GLN A 261 -8.17 2.03 16.43
CA GLN A 261 -8.48 2.50 15.07
C GLN A 261 -7.23 2.67 14.22
N ILE A 262 -6.15 3.23 14.80
CA ILE A 262 -4.86 3.37 14.12
C ILE A 262 -4.28 1.99 13.80
N ALA A 263 -4.28 1.07 14.78
CA ALA A 263 -3.79 -0.29 14.59
C ALA A 263 -4.58 -1.06 13.50
N ASP A 264 -5.91 -1.00 13.53
CA ASP A 264 -6.77 -1.63 12.51
C ASP A 264 -6.47 -1.11 11.10
N LEU A 265 -6.24 0.20 10.97
CA LEU A 265 -5.91 0.84 9.70
C LEU A 265 -4.55 0.39 9.15
N ILE A 266 -3.52 0.31 9.99
CA ILE A 266 -2.20 -0.22 9.62
C ILE A 266 -2.32 -1.66 9.08
N ILE A 267 -3.09 -2.49 9.79
CA ILE A 267 -3.30 -3.90 9.45
C ILE A 267 -4.03 -4.02 8.12
N ARG A 268 -5.06 -3.20 7.87
CA ARG A 268 -5.80 -3.16 6.60
C ARG A 268 -4.91 -2.75 5.42
N GLU A 269 -4.10 -1.71 5.61
CA GLU A 269 -3.10 -1.26 4.63
C GLU A 269 -2.03 -2.33 4.35
N GLY A 270 -1.93 -3.37 5.19
CA GLY A 270 -0.99 -4.46 5.01
C GLY A 270 0.44 -4.12 5.45
N ARG A 271 0.60 -3.08 6.28
CA ARG A 271 1.91 -2.72 6.85
C ARG A 271 2.20 -3.59 8.07
N ALA A 272 3.46 -3.65 8.47
CA ALA A 272 3.88 -4.49 9.59
C ALA A 272 3.81 -3.69 10.91
N PRO A 273 2.85 -3.96 11.81
CA PRO A 273 2.70 -3.23 13.06
C PRO A 273 3.70 -3.67 14.14
N VAL A 274 4.26 -2.72 14.89
CA VAL A 274 4.97 -2.95 16.14
C VAL A 274 4.38 -2.03 17.21
N ILE A 275 3.99 -2.57 18.36
CA ILE A 275 3.44 -1.76 19.46
C ILE A 275 4.59 -1.33 20.37
N ALA A 276 4.72 -0.03 20.60
CA ALA A 276 5.62 0.55 21.57
C ALA A 276 4.81 1.11 22.74
N LEU A 277 4.95 0.49 23.93
CA LEU A 277 4.33 0.97 25.16
C LEU A 277 5.23 2.04 25.78
N ASN A 278 4.91 3.30 25.53
CA ASN A 278 5.68 4.44 25.97
C ASN A 278 5.35 4.85 27.41
N LYS A 279 6.21 5.66 28.02
CA LYS A 279 6.13 6.10 29.43
C LYS A 279 6.24 4.94 30.41
N TRP A 280 6.98 3.89 30.04
CA TRP A 280 7.18 2.73 30.89
C TRP A 280 7.93 3.04 32.19
N ASP A 281 8.64 4.18 32.22
CA ASP A 281 9.25 4.74 33.41
C ASP A 281 8.25 5.12 34.51
N LEU A 282 6.98 5.35 34.16
CA LEU A 282 5.90 5.69 35.09
C LEU A 282 5.14 4.47 35.62
N ILE A 283 5.50 3.25 35.19
CA ILE A 283 4.83 2.02 35.60
C ILE A 283 5.57 1.42 36.79
N ASP A 284 4.86 1.25 37.91
CA ASP A 284 5.38 0.67 39.15
C ASP A 284 5.56 -0.85 39.02
N ASP A 285 4.47 -1.62 38.97
CA ASP A 285 4.54 -3.07 38.76
C ASP A 285 4.68 -3.42 37.28
N ARG A 286 5.91 -3.30 36.79
CA ARG A 286 6.25 -3.52 35.37
C ARG A 286 5.97 -4.96 34.91
N GLN A 287 6.09 -5.95 35.79
CA GLN A 287 5.94 -7.35 35.37
C GLN A 287 4.47 -7.71 35.20
N GLU A 288 3.63 -7.36 36.18
CA GLU A 288 2.20 -7.59 36.11
C GLU A 288 1.56 -6.76 34.97
N ALA A 289 1.92 -5.48 34.87
CA ALA A 289 1.42 -4.61 33.82
C ALA A 289 1.78 -5.12 32.41
N LEU A 290 2.99 -5.64 32.21
CA LEU A 290 3.37 -6.20 30.91
C LEU A 290 2.52 -7.41 30.54
N ALA A 291 2.29 -8.34 31.48
CA ALA A 291 1.46 -9.51 31.24
C ALA A 291 0.02 -9.11 30.87
N GLU A 292 -0.57 -8.18 31.61
CA GLU A 292 -1.92 -7.66 31.34
C GLU A 292 -2.01 -6.98 29.96
N LEU A 293 -1.00 -6.18 29.59
CA LEU A 293 -1.01 -5.46 28.32
C LEU A 293 -0.78 -6.38 27.11
N LEU A 294 0.00 -7.45 27.27
CA LEU A 294 0.13 -8.49 26.26
C LEU A 294 -1.20 -9.21 26.03
N GLU A 295 -1.90 -9.60 27.09
CA GLU A 295 -3.23 -10.22 27.00
C GLU A 295 -4.24 -9.27 26.34
N LYS A 296 -4.24 -7.99 26.73
CA LYS A 296 -5.09 -6.95 26.11
C LYS A 296 -4.79 -6.80 24.62
N ALA A 297 -3.52 -6.76 24.22
CA ALA A 297 -3.14 -6.66 22.81
C ALA A 297 -3.71 -7.84 22.00
N GLU A 298 -3.56 -9.07 22.51
CA GLU A 298 -4.03 -10.28 21.83
C GLU A 298 -5.57 -10.34 21.74
N ARG A 299 -6.26 -9.87 22.78
CA ARG A 299 -7.73 -9.82 22.80
C ARG A 299 -8.32 -8.71 21.93
N LEU A 300 -7.69 -7.53 21.90
CA LEU A 300 -8.23 -6.33 21.22
C LEU A 300 -7.78 -6.24 19.76
N LEU A 301 -6.68 -6.89 19.38
CA LEU A 301 -6.14 -6.90 18.02
C LEU A 301 -5.99 -8.35 17.48
N PRO A 302 -7.08 -9.14 17.43
CA PRO A 302 -7.03 -10.55 17.04
C PRO A 302 -6.62 -10.78 15.58
N GLN A 303 -6.62 -9.72 14.75
CA GLN A 303 -6.26 -9.78 13.33
C GLN A 303 -4.78 -10.13 13.13
N VAL A 304 -3.91 -9.73 14.07
CA VAL A 304 -2.48 -10.02 14.02
C VAL A 304 -2.06 -10.71 15.31
N LYS A 305 -1.92 -12.03 15.24
CA LYS A 305 -1.46 -12.82 16.39
C LYS A 305 0.03 -12.65 16.63
N GLY A 306 0.40 -12.65 17.91
CA GLY A 306 1.78 -12.49 18.34
C GLY A 306 2.36 -11.12 18.00
N LEU A 307 1.56 -10.05 17.99
CA LEU A 307 2.04 -8.68 17.85
C LEU A 307 3.23 -8.43 18.78
N LYS A 308 4.32 -7.86 18.25
CA LYS A 308 5.44 -7.46 19.09
C LYS A 308 5.03 -6.23 19.88
N VAL A 309 4.99 -6.39 21.20
CA VAL A 309 4.72 -5.30 22.16
C VAL A 309 6.01 -5.04 22.94
N VAL A 310 6.53 -3.83 22.83
CA VAL A 310 7.82 -3.45 23.42
C VAL A 310 7.61 -2.32 24.43
N PRO A 311 7.84 -2.59 25.72
CA PRO A 311 7.96 -1.56 26.74
C PRO A 311 9.15 -0.63 26.51
N MET A 312 8.91 0.67 26.54
CA MET A 312 9.95 1.68 26.35
C MET A 312 9.63 3.03 27.00
N SER A 313 10.63 3.88 27.14
CA SER A 313 10.46 5.28 27.52
C SER A 313 11.15 6.18 26.51
N GLY A 314 10.37 7.01 25.82
CA GLY A 314 10.89 7.95 24.83
C GLY A 314 11.71 9.05 25.49
N MET A 315 11.48 9.32 26.77
CA MET A 315 12.19 10.34 27.54
C MET A 315 13.57 9.86 27.98
N THR A 316 13.69 8.61 28.45
CA THR A 316 14.97 8.07 28.93
C THR A 316 15.74 7.32 27.85
N GLY A 317 15.07 6.87 26.78
CA GLY A 317 15.60 5.95 25.77
C GLY A 317 15.59 4.48 26.20
N GLU A 318 15.08 4.16 27.39
CA GLU A 318 14.92 2.77 27.84
C GLU A 318 14.07 1.99 26.85
N GLY A 319 14.52 0.79 26.46
CA GLY A 319 13.78 -0.10 25.55
C GLY A 319 13.89 0.23 24.07
N LEU A 320 14.60 1.31 23.68
CA LEU A 320 14.71 1.70 22.26
C LEU A 320 15.43 0.64 21.41
N ALA A 321 16.51 0.04 21.91
CA ALA A 321 17.21 -1.02 21.17
C ALA A 321 16.30 -2.24 20.93
N ARG A 322 15.57 -2.67 21.96
CA ARG A 322 14.59 -3.76 21.84
C ARG A 322 13.46 -3.43 20.86
N LEU A 323 13.06 -2.16 20.77
CA LEU A 323 12.07 -1.70 19.80
C LEU A 323 12.61 -1.85 18.38
N MET A 324 13.84 -1.42 18.13
CA MET A 324 14.47 -1.55 16.82
C MET A 324 14.73 -3.01 16.43
N ASP A 325 15.13 -3.87 17.38
CA ASP A 325 15.25 -5.30 17.15
C ASP A 325 13.90 -5.91 16.72
N ALA A 326 12.82 -5.56 17.43
CA ALA A 326 11.47 -6.01 17.08
C ALA A 326 11.03 -5.51 15.69
N VAL A 327 11.37 -4.26 15.35
CA VAL A 327 11.13 -3.68 14.02
C VAL A 327 11.84 -4.49 12.93
N PHE A 328 13.10 -4.86 13.11
CA PHE A 328 13.84 -5.67 12.15
C PHE A 328 13.32 -7.10 12.03
N GLU A 329 12.97 -7.74 13.16
CA GLU A 329 12.36 -9.07 13.16
C GLU A 329 11.02 -9.10 12.40
N VAL A 330 10.19 -8.10 12.66
CA VAL A 330 8.88 -7.95 12.01
C VAL A 330 9.05 -7.63 10.53
N HIS A 331 9.99 -6.75 10.17
CA HIS A 331 10.32 -6.48 8.77
C HIS A 331 10.76 -7.76 8.04
N LYS A 332 11.66 -8.55 8.63
CA LYS A 332 12.11 -9.82 8.06
C LYS A 332 10.94 -10.78 7.84
N THR A 333 10.04 -10.87 8.82
CA THR A 333 8.85 -11.73 8.73
C THR A 333 7.88 -11.24 7.65
N TRP A 334 7.73 -9.92 7.50
CA TRP A 334 6.89 -9.29 6.49
C TRP A 334 7.46 -9.42 5.07
N ASN A 335 8.75 -9.73 4.92
CA ASN A 335 9.39 -9.99 3.63
C ASN A 335 9.45 -11.47 3.27
N ARG A 336 8.97 -12.36 4.15
CA ARG A 336 9.21 -13.80 4.00
C ARG A 336 8.52 -14.36 2.76
N ARG A 337 9.28 -15.06 1.90
CA ARG A 337 8.73 -15.92 0.85
C ARG A 337 8.71 -17.38 1.29
N ILE A 338 7.76 -18.13 0.74
CA ILE A 338 7.56 -19.55 1.02
C ILE A 338 7.41 -20.26 -0.33
N ALA A 339 8.31 -21.21 -0.60
CA ALA A 339 8.26 -21.99 -1.83
C ALA A 339 6.92 -22.71 -2.01
N THR A 340 6.34 -22.62 -3.21
CA THR A 340 5.05 -23.21 -3.57
C THR A 340 4.99 -24.71 -3.27
N ALA A 341 6.07 -25.45 -3.49
CA ALA A 341 6.14 -26.88 -3.18
C ALA A 341 6.04 -27.17 -1.67
N ARG A 342 6.70 -26.37 -0.82
CA ARG A 342 6.60 -26.51 0.64
C ARG A 342 5.20 -26.12 1.13
N LEU A 343 4.64 -25.05 0.58
CA LEU A 343 3.29 -24.59 0.89
C LEU A 343 2.23 -25.66 0.57
N ASN A 344 2.30 -26.29 -0.61
CA ASN A 344 1.33 -27.32 -0.98
C ASN A 344 1.49 -28.63 -0.19
N ARG A 345 2.72 -29.03 0.14
CA ARG A 345 2.95 -30.18 1.07
C ARG A 345 2.30 -29.95 2.43
N TRP A 346 2.42 -28.74 2.99
CA TRP A 346 1.74 -28.36 4.22
C TRP A 346 0.21 -28.36 4.05
N LEU A 347 -0.28 -27.76 2.97
CA LEU A 347 -1.71 -27.64 2.69
C LEU A 347 -2.40 -29.01 2.60
N ASP A 348 -1.77 -29.98 1.94
CA ASP A 348 -2.28 -31.35 1.83
C ASP A 348 -2.45 -32.00 3.21
N GLY A 349 -1.45 -31.83 4.10
CA GLY A 349 -1.53 -32.31 5.48
C GLY A 349 -2.67 -31.65 6.25
N VAL A 350 -2.82 -30.33 6.14
CA VAL A 350 -3.89 -29.57 6.79
C VAL A 350 -5.27 -30.01 6.32
N ILE A 351 -5.47 -30.17 5.01
CA ILE A 351 -6.74 -30.63 4.42
C ILE A 351 -7.07 -32.07 4.82
N TYR A 352 -6.06 -32.92 4.97
CA TYR A 352 -6.24 -34.30 5.41
C TYR A 352 -6.77 -34.37 6.85
N HIS A 353 -6.16 -33.60 7.76
CA HIS A 353 -6.55 -33.57 9.17
C HIS A 353 -7.86 -32.82 9.42
N HIS A 354 -8.09 -31.73 8.70
CA HIS A 354 -9.31 -30.92 8.84
C HIS A 354 -9.90 -30.62 7.45
N PRO A 355 -10.71 -31.54 6.90
CA PRO A 355 -11.37 -31.37 5.61
C PRO A 355 -12.23 -30.10 5.45
N PRO A 356 -12.25 -29.48 4.25
CA PRO A 356 -13.21 -28.43 3.93
C PRO A 356 -14.67 -28.94 4.07
N PRO A 357 -15.58 -28.13 4.63
CA PRO A 357 -16.96 -28.52 4.83
C PRO A 357 -17.70 -28.72 3.50
N ALA A 358 -18.72 -29.57 3.53
CA ALA A 358 -19.66 -29.70 2.42
C ALA A 358 -20.74 -28.63 2.52
N VAL A 359 -20.92 -27.84 1.46
CA VAL A 359 -21.92 -26.77 1.40
C VAL A 359 -22.94 -27.10 0.33
N ALA A 360 -24.21 -27.21 0.74
CA ALA A 360 -25.30 -27.72 -0.09
C ALA A 360 -25.01 -29.11 -0.69
N GLY A 361 -24.50 -30.04 0.15
CA GLY A 361 -24.24 -31.43 -0.24
C GLY A 361 -23.04 -31.65 -1.15
N ARG A 362 -22.28 -30.60 -1.51
CA ARG A 362 -21.07 -30.69 -2.35
C ARG A 362 -19.84 -30.25 -1.57
N ARG A 363 -18.81 -31.08 -1.57
CA ARG A 363 -17.51 -30.78 -0.93
C ARG A 363 -16.74 -29.73 -1.73
N ILE A 364 -16.16 -28.77 -1.03
CA ILE A 364 -15.26 -27.78 -1.63
C ILE A 364 -13.91 -28.45 -1.83
N LYS A 365 -13.42 -28.46 -3.07
CA LYS A 365 -12.09 -28.99 -3.39
C LYS A 365 -11.12 -27.82 -3.41
N ILE A 366 -10.18 -27.81 -2.45
CA ILE A 366 -8.98 -26.97 -2.51
C ILE A 366 -7.94 -27.75 -3.33
N LYS A 367 -7.36 -27.12 -4.33
CA LYS A 367 -6.44 -27.76 -5.28
C LYS A 367 -4.98 -27.49 -4.94
N TYR A 368 -4.64 -26.22 -4.81
CA TYR A 368 -3.28 -25.77 -4.48
C TYR A 368 -3.33 -24.37 -3.88
N MET A 369 -2.23 -23.96 -3.27
CA MET A 369 -1.99 -22.61 -2.77
C MET A 369 -0.63 -22.11 -3.25
N THR A 370 -0.52 -20.82 -3.53
CA THR A 370 0.75 -20.14 -3.83
C THR A 370 0.85 -18.84 -3.04
N GLN A 371 2.07 -18.37 -2.81
CA GLN A 371 2.31 -17.01 -2.32
C GLN A 371 2.56 -16.09 -3.50
N VAL A 372 1.70 -15.10 -3.71
CA VAL A 372 1.79 -14.15 -4.84
C VAL A 372 2.51 -12.86 -4.46
N LYS A 373 2.52 -12.48 -3.18
CA LYS A 373 3.25 -11.31 -2.68
C LYS A 373 3.91 -11.63 -1.34
N ALA A 374 5.12 -11.11 -1.16
CA ALA A 374 5.78 -11.11 0.14
C ALA A 374 5.22 -10.02 1.07
N ARG A 375 4.81 -8.87 0.52
CA ARG A 375 4.63 -7.60 1.23
C ARG A 375 3.21 -7.01 1.09
N PRO A 376 2.27 -7.25 2.02
CA PRO A 376 2.32 -8.28 3.06
C PRO A 376 2.20 -9.70 2.47
N PRO A 377 2.49 -10.75 3.27
CA PRO A 377 2.37 -12.13 2.83
C PRO A 377 0.96 -12.41 2.30
N THR A 378 0.86 -12.59 0.99
CA THR A 378 -0.41 -12.74 0.26
C THR A 378 -0.44 -14.08 -0.43
N PHE A 379 -1.43 -14.89 -0.10
CA PHE A 379 -1.60 -16.25 -0.59
C PHE A 379 -2.85 -16.35 -1.44
N VAL A 380 -2.75 -17.02 -2.58
CA VAL A 380 -3.91 -17.37 -3.42
C VAL A 380 -4.20 -18.85 -3.26
N VAL A 381 -5.43 -19.18 -2.89
CA VAL A 381 -5.94 -20.55 -2.76
C VAL A 381 -6.84 -20.86 -3.94
N SER A 382 -6.45 -21.83 -4.75
CA SER A 382 -7.28 -22.33 -5.85
C SER A 382 -8.29 -23.35 -5.32
N CYS A 383 -9.58 -23.07 -5.46
CA CYS A 383 -10.64 -23.98 -5.02
C CYS A 383 -11.84 -24.02 -5.97
N SER A 384 -12.67 -25.05 -5.85
CA SER A 384 -13.80 -25.27 -6.76
C SER A 384 -14.94 -24.25 -6.62
N ARG A 385 -15.14 -23.72 -5.41
CA ARG A 385 -16.29 -22.89 -4.99
C ARG A 385 -15.83 -21.89 -3.92
N PRO A 386 -15.05 -20.87 -4.27
CA PRO A 386 -14.54 -19.90 -3.31
C PRO A 386 -15.68 -19.20 -2.54
N GLU A 387 -16.77 -18.88 -3.22
CA GLU A 387 -17.95 -18.23 -2.66
C GLU A 387 -18.67 -19.07 -1.59
N ALA A 388 -18.45 -20.39 -1.59
CA ALA A 388 -19.07 -21.30 -0.64
C ALA A 388 -18.18 -21.62 0.55
N LEU A 389 -16.91 -21.21 0.56
CA LEU A 389 -15.99 -21.53 1.65
C LEU A 389 -16.32 -20.70 2.89
N PRO A 390 -16.63 -21.33 4.05
CA PRO A 390 -16.94 -20.57 5.26
C PRO A 390 -15.72 -19.78 5.74
N THR A 391 -15.95 -18.56 6.21
CA THR A 391 -14.91 -17.69 6.79
C THR A 391 -14.21 -18.33 8.00
N SER A 392 -14.87 -19.25 8.71
CA SER A 392 -14.24 -20.04 9.78
C SER A 392 -13.13 -20.96 9.27
N TYR A 393 -13.30 -21.55 8.08
CA TYR A 393 -12.29 -22.40 7.46
C TYR A 393 -11.14 -21.59 6.90
N GLU A 394 -11.42 -20.42 6.32
CA GLU A 394 -10.40 -19.46 5.91
C GLU A 394 -9.53 -19.02 7.10
N ARG A 395 -10.15 -18.65 8.23
CA ARG A 395 -9.43 -18.32 9.48
C ARG A 395 -8.61 -19.50 9.99
N TYR A 396 -9.11 -20.72 9.87
CA TYR A 396 -8.37 -21.93 10.23
C TYR A 396 -7.09 -22.07 9.37
N LEU A 397 -7.21 -21.92 8.05
CA LEU A 397 -6.06 -21.96 7.14
C LEU A 397 -5.05 -20.85 7.47
N VAL A 398 -5.49 -19.61 7.66
CA VAL A 398 -4.61 -18.47 8.00
C VAL A 398 -3.88 -18.71 9.33
N ASN A 399 -4.57 -19.23 10.36
CA ASN A 399 -3.95 -19.52 11.65
C ASN A 399 -2.93 -20.66 11.55
N SER A 400 -3.27 -21.75 10.87
CA SER A 400 -2.36 -22.88 10.65
C SER A 400 -1.13 -22.46 9.83
N LEU A 401 -1.32 -21.61 8.82
CA LEU A 401 -0.24 -21.06 8.00
C LEU A 401 0.70 -20.20 8.85
N ARG A 402 0.13 -19.37 9.73
CA ARG A 402 0.89 -18.54 10.65
C ARG A 402 1.78 -19.36 11.57
N GLU A 403 1.25 -20.45 12.13
CA GLU A 403 1.96 -21.35 13.04
C GLU A 403 3.10 -22.08 12.32
N GLU A 404 2.82 -22.73 11.19
CA GLU A 404 3.80 -23.52 10.43
C GLU A 404 4.97 -22.66 9.93
N PHE A 405 4.66 -21.52 9.32
CA PHE A 405 5.66 -20.69 8.65
C PHE A 405 6.19 -19.54 9.54
N LYS A 406 5.77 -19.51 10.81
CA LYS A 406 6.16 -18.52 11.81
C LYS A 406 5.92 -17.07 11.35
N LEU A 407 4.81 -16.82 10.67
CA LEU A 407 4.43 -15.50 10.17
C LEU A 407 3.79 -14.65 11.28
N TRP A 408 4.44 -14.58 12.44
CA TRP A 408 3.95 -13.84 13.60
C TRP A 408 4.01 -12.33 13.38
N SER A 409 3.15 -11.57 14.05
CA SER A 409 3.21 -10.11 14.08
C SER A 409 2.96 -9.38 12.75
N VAL A 410 2.67 -10.09 11.66
CA VAL A 410 2.38 -9.50 10.34
C VAL A 410 0.96 -9.79 9.87
N PRO A 411 0.33 -8.89 9.09
CA PRO A 411 -0.92 -9.19 8.39
C PRO A 411 -0.68 -10.28 7.34
N ILE A 412 -1.64 -11.20 7.20
CA ILE A 412 -1.64 -12.24 6.16
C ILE A 412 -2.88 -12.02 5.31
N ARG A 413 -2.71 -11.95 3.99
CA ARG A 413 -3.82 -11.86 3.04
C ARG A 413 -4.04 -13.24 2.42
N MET A 414 -5.28 -13.70 2.40
CA MET A 414 -5.66 -14.94 1.73
C MET A 414 -6.76 -14.63 0.72
N LEU A 415 -6.48 -14.88 -0.55
CA LEU A 415 -7.38 -14.68 -1.67
C LEU A 415 -7.86 -16.04 -2.16
N MET A 416 -9.14 -16.14 -2.48
CA MET A 416 -9.75 -17.37 -2.97
C MET A 416 -10.00 -17.24 -4.48
N ARG A 417 -9.39 -18.11 -5.28
CA ARG A 417 -9.61 -18.18 -6.74
C ARG A 417 -10.45 -19.38 -7.08
N LYS A 418 -11.42 -19.19 -7.98
CA LYS A 418 -12.14 -20.31 -8.59
C LYS A 418 -11.22 -21.00 -9.59
N SER A 419 -10.99 -22.29 -9.38
CA SER A 419 -10.14 -23.04 -10.30
C SER A 419 -10.79 -23.16 -11.67
N ASP A 420 -10.04 -22.92 -12.74
CA ASP A 420 -10.51 -23.16 -14.10
C ASP A 420 -10.88 -24.62 -14.29
N ASN A 421 -11.98 -24.86 -15.00
CA ASN A 421 -12.41 -26.19 -15.38
C ASN A 421 -11.79 -26.52 -16.74
N PRO A 422 -10.78 -27.42 -16.82
CA PRO A 422 -10.09 -27.74 -18.07
C PRO A 422 -11.02 -28.33 -19.15
N PHE A 423 -12.24 -28.73 -18.78
CA PHE A 423 -13.21 -29.37 -19.66
C PHE A 423 -14.30 -28.43 -20.20
N SER A 424 -14.33 -27.15 -19.82
CA SER A 424 -15.36 -26.20 -20.27
C SER A 424 -15.41 -26.03 -21.79
N ASN A 425 -14.23 -26.05 -22.44
CA ASN A 425 -14.11 -25.86 -23.90
C ASN A 425 -14.35 -27.13 -24.73
N ARG A 426 -14.51 -28.32 -24.11
CA ARG A 426 -14.78 -29.57 -24.83
C ARG A 426 -16.27 -29.85 -25.08
N ALA A 427 -17.19 -29.04 -24.53
CA ALA A 427 -18.63 -29.33 -24.53
C ALA A 427 -19.42 -28.73 -25.72
N ARG A 428 -18.78 -28.24 -26.78
CA ARG A 428 -19.45 -27.80 -28.01
C ARG A 428 -18.90 -28.48 -29.26
N LYS A 429 -19.08 -29.80 -29.33
CA LYS A 429 -19.17 -30.56 -30.59
C LYS A 429 -20.16 -31.69 -30.38
N ARG A 430 -21.44 -31.39 -30.56
CA ARG A 430 -22.49 -32.36 -30.88
C ARG A 430 -23.42 -31.73 -31.88
#